data_AF-A0A249SX82-F1
#
_entry.id   AF-A0A249SX82-F1
#
_cell.length_a   1.000
_cell.length_b   1.000
_cell.length_c   1.000
_cell.angle_alpha   90.00
_cell.angle_beta   90.00
_cell.angle_gamma   90.00
#
_symmetry.space_group_name_H-M   'P 1'
#
loop_
_entity.id
_entity.type
_entity.pdbx_description
1 polymer ?
#
loop_
_entity_poly.entity_id
_entity_poly.type
_entity_poly.pdbx_seq_one_letter_code
_entity_poly.pdbx_strand_id
1 'polypeptide(L)'
;MSLPLILIPACNSYIIRPRIDGVVLDADTRKPIPAANVRNRYNDPVATADDSGRFSVPLITEGHLTWPRKKAVIHPNENILIISSNGFINDTIDYKQDTLHASWALVKLDTILLKRRS
;
A
#
# COMPACT_ATOMS: atom_id res chain seq x y z
N MET A 1 15.91 41.39 -26.25
CA MET A 1 16.03 39.92 -26.17
C MET A 1 14.95 39.45 -25.20
N SER A 2 13.91 38.77 -25.70
CA SER A 2 12.80 38.25 -24.90
C SER A 2 13.18 36.85 -24.41
N LEU A 3 13.13 36.62 -23.10
CA LEU A 3 13.28 35.30 -22.50
C LEU A 3 11.95 34.54 -22.63
N PRO A 4 11.95 33.29 -23.10
CA PRO A 4 10.74 32.47 -23.10
C PRO A 4 10.37 32.10 -21.66
N LEU A 5 9.14 32.40 -21.27
CA LEU A 5 8.56 31.98 -20.01
C LEU A 5 8.28 30.47 -20.08
N ILE A 6 9.12 29.66 -19.46
CA ILE A 6 8.89 28.21 -19.34
C ILE A 6 7.90 28.00 -18.19
N LEU A 7 6.62 27.79 -18.52
CA LEU A 7 5.66 27.22 -17.58
C LEU A 7 6.06 25.76 -17.34
N ILE A 8 6.69 25.49 -16.20
CA ILE A 8 6.72 24.13 -15.65
C ILE A 8 5.37 23.97 -14.95
N PRO A 9 4.41 23.21 -15.49
CA PRO A 9 3.21 22.90 -14.72
C PRO A 9 3.68 22.15 -13.47
N ALA A 10 3.61 22.80 -12.31
CA ALA A 10 3.70 22.13 -11.03
C ALA A 10 2.47 21.23 -10.96
N CYS A 11 2.64 19.97 -11.40
CA CYS A 11 1.62 18.95 -11.27
C CYS A 11 1.53 18.62 -9.78
N ASN A 12 0.78 19.43 -9.03
CA ASN A 12 0.48 19.19 -7.62
C ASN A 12 -0.51 18.03 -7.53
N SER A 13 -0.01 16.81 -7.74
CA SER A 13 -0.78 15.60 -7.52
C SER A 13 -0.94 15.41 -6.02
N TYR A 14 -2.15 15.61 -5.48
CA TYR A 14 -2.42 15.33 -4.08
C TYR A 14 -2.31 13.82 -3.83
N ILE A 15 -1.53 13.43 -2.83
CA ILE A 15 -1.47 12.04 -2.38
C ILE A 15 -2.67 11.77 -1.50
N ILE A 16 -3.45 10.78 -1.90
CA ILE A 16 -4.57 10.32 -1.10
C ILE A 16 -4.13 9.16 -0.20
N ARG A 17 -3.28 8.28 -0.73
CA ARG A 17 -2.60 7.22 0.04
C ARG A 17 -1.16 7.05 -0.42
N PRO A 18 -0.18 6.98 0.49
CA PRO A 18 1.21 6.69 0.15
C PRO A 18 1.36 5.30 -0.46
N ARG A 19 2.52 5.06 -1.06
CA ARG A 19 2.97 3.68 -1.29
C ARG A 19 3.20 3.01 0.07
N ILE A 20 2.89 1.72 0.20
CA ILE A 20 3.13 0.96 1.43
C ILE A 20 3.94 -0.28 1.09
N ASP A 21 5.11 -0.41 1.68
CA ASP A 21 5.96 -1.58 1.54
C ASP A 21 6.03 -2.35 2.86
N GLY A 22 6.05 -3.69 2.80
CA GLY A 22 6.15 -4.53 3.99
C GLY A 22 6.72 -5.91 3.69
N VAL A 23 7.05 -6.66 4.76
CA VAL A 23 7.53 -8.04 4.69
C VAL A 23 6.72 -8.91 5.64
N VAL A 24 6.27 -10.07 5.17
CA VAL A 24 5.47 -11.03 5.93
C VAL A 24 6.30 -12.29 6.20
N LEU A 25 6.51 -12.58 7.48
CA LEU A 25 7.23 -13.77 7.93
C LEU A 25 6.36 -14.63 8.85
N ASP A 26 6.70 -15.91 8.93
CA ASP A 26 6.19 -16.82 9.95
C ASP A 26 6.76 -16.44 11.31
N ALA A 27 5.87 -16.22 12.29
CA ALA A 27 6.24 -15.80 13.64
C ALA A 27 7.17 -16.81 14.34
N ASP A 28 7.01 -18.11 14.05
CA ASP A 28 7.75 -19.19 14.71
C ASP A 28 9.07 -19.49 14.02
N THR A 29 9.05 -19.57 12.69
CA THR A 29 10.24 -19.99 11.93
C THR A 29 11.07 -18.84 11.39
N ARG A 30 10.54 -17.60 11.43
CA ARG A 30 11.11 -16.40 10.79
C ARG A 30 11.35 -16.56 9.28
N LYS A 31 10.77 -17.59 8.65
CA LYS A 31 10.83 -17.78 7.20
C LYS A 31 9.81 -16.88 6.50
N PRO A 32 10.10 -16.41 5.28
CA PRO A 32 9.15 -15.63 4.50
C PRO A 32 7.89 -16.44 4.19
N ILE A 33 6.75 -15.74 4.18
CA ILE A 33 5.46 -16.31 3.76
C ILE A 33 5.17 -15.82 2.34
N PRO A 34 5.45 -16.62 1.30
CA PRO A 34 5.13 -16.26 -0.06
C PRO A 34 3.60 -16.24 -0.27
N ALA A 35 3.16 -15.48 -1.26
CA ALA A 35 1.75 -15.37 -1.64
C ALA A 35 0.80 -14.92 -0.52
N ALA A 36 1.31 -14.30 0.56
CA ALA A 36 0.48 -13.65 1.56
C ALA A 36 -0.37 -12.56 0.88
N ASN A 37 -1.68 -12.62 1.09
CA ASN A 37 -2.64 -11.72 0.46
C ASN A 37 -2.86 -10.50 1.36
N VAL A 38 -2.69 -9.31 0.78
CA VAL A 38 -2.91 -8.02 1.42
C VAL A 38 -4.19 -7.43 0.86
N ARG A 39 -5.16 -7.18 1.75
CA ARG A 39 -6.48 -6.65 1.43
C ARG A 39 -6.75 -5.35 2.15
N ASN A 40 -7.66 -4.55 1.64
CA ASN A 40 -8.24 -3.43 2.41
C ASN A 40 -9.31 -3.95 3.39
N ARG A 41 -9.95 -3.04 4.14
CA ARG A 41 -11.03 -3.36 5.08
C ARG A 41 -12.27 -3.96 4.38
N TYR A 42 -12.50 -3.64 3.11
CA TYR A 42 -13.61 -4.16 2.30
C TYR A 42 -13.31 -5.48 1.60
N ASN A 43 -12.20 -6.13 1.93
CA ASN A 43 -11.79 -7.42 1.39
C ASN A 43 -11.28 -7.37 -0.07
N ASP A 44 -11.04 -6.18 -0.63
CA ASP A 44 -10.45 -6.03 -1.95
C ASP A 44 -8.95 -6.34 -1.92
N PRO A 45 -8.42 -7.13 -2.86
CA PRO A 45 -6.98 -7.40 -2.95
C PRO A 45 -6.24 -6.15 -3.41
N VAL A 46 -5.19 -5.76 -2.68
CA VAL A 46 -4.36 -4.57 -2.98
C VAL A 46 -2.90 -4.91 -3.24
N ALA A 47 -2.41 -6.05 -2.74
CA ALA A 47 -1.09 -6.58 -3.05
C ALA A 47 -1.02 -8.08 -2.73
N THR A 48 0.06 -8.73 -3.19
CA THR A 48 0.40 -10.12 -2.84
C THR A 48 1.90 -10.18 -2.59
N ALA A 49 2.31 -10.91 -1.56
CA ALA A 49 3.72 -11.06 -1.22
C ALA A 49 4.44 -11.98 -2.21
N ASP A 50 5.68 -11.62 -2.56
CA ASP A 50 6.57 -12.41 -3.40
C ASP A 50 7.24 -13.58 -2.65
N ASP A 51 8.13 -14.30 -3.32
CA ASP A 51 8.86 -15.45 -2.75
C ASP A 51 9.74 -15.09 -1.55
N SER A 52 10.11 -13.82 -1.41
CA SER A 52 10.85 -13.29 -0.26
C SER A 52 9.92 -12.76 0.84
N GLY A 53 8.60 -12.94 0.70
CA GLY A 53 7.59 -12.45 1.62
C GLY A 53 7.34 -10.94 1.54
N ARG A 54 7.91 -10.25 0.53
CA ARG A 54 7.78 -8.79 0.38
C ARG A 54 6.55 -8.44 -0.43
N PHE A 55 5.87 -7.35 -0.05
CA PHE A 55 4.77 -6.79 -0.84
C PHE A 55 4.90 -5.28 -0.97
N SER A 56 4.22 -4.73 -1.98
CA SER A 56 4.13 -3.29 -2.23
C SER A 56 2.71 -2.92 -2.64
N VAL A 57 2.01 -2.15 -1.80
CA VAL A 57 0.72 -1.52 -2.13
C VAL A 57 1.00 -0.21 -2.87
N PRO A 58 0.44 0.01 -4.08
CA PRO A 58 0.77 1.17 -4.90
C PRO A 58 0.31 2.50 -4.28
N LEU A 59 1.01 3.58 -4.62
CA LEU A 59 0.60 4.96 -4.33
C LEU A 59 -0.76 5.29 -4.97
N ILE A 60 -1.62 6.03 -4.29
CA ILE A 60 -2.84 6.61 -4.87
C ILE A 60 -2.77 8.13 -4.81
N THR A 61 -2.96 8.73 -5.98
CA THR A 61 -3.07 10.18 -6.15
C THR A 61 -4.44 10.55 -6.71
N GLU A 62 -4.83 11.81 -6.57
CA GLU A 62 -6.11 12.34 -7.06
C GLU A 62 -6.32 12.11 -8.57
N GLY A 63 -5.25 12.18 -9.38
CA GLY A 63 -5.32 11.86 -10.81
C GLY A 63 -5.71 10.41 -11.13
N HIS A 64 -5.59 9.50 -10.16
CA HIS A 64 -6.02 8.11 -10.31
C HIS A 64 -7.54 7.93 -10.07
N LEU A 65 -8.20 8.89 -9.41
CA LEU A 65 -9.66 8.87 -9.21
C LEU A 65 -10.45 9.32 -10.44
N THR A 66 -9.83 10.12 -11.32
CA THR A 66 -10.53 10.78 -12.44
C THR A 66 -10.50 9.99 -13.76
N TRP A 67 -9.92 8.79 -13.80
CA TRP A 67 -9.87 8.00 -15.04
C TRP A 67 -11.18 7.24 -15.32
N PRO A 68 -11.90 7.51 -16.43
CA PRO A 68 -13.22 6.97 -16.67
C PRO A 68 -13.11 5.59 -17.31
N ARG A 69 -12.82 4.52 -16.55
CA ARG A 69 -13.06 3.12 -16.98
C ARG A 69 -12.78 2.01 -15.98
N LYS A 70 -12.29 2.33 -14.77
CA LYS A 70 -12.29 1.38 -13.66
C LYS A 70 -12.91 2.09 -12.49
N LYS A 71 -13.96 1.52 -11.89
CA LYS A 71 -14.31 1.85 -10.50
C LYS A 71 -12.99 1.71 -9.74
N ALA A 72 -12.39 2.82 -9.32
CA ALA A 72 -11.39 2.76 -8.28
C ALA A 72 -12.15 2.27 -7.04
N VAL A 73 -12.26 0.94 -6.89
CA VAL A 73 -12.72 0.28 -5.66
C VAL A 73 -11.58 0.40 -4.66
N ILE A 74 -11.18 1.63 -4.39
CA ILE A 74 -10.18 1.93 -3.40
C ILE A 74 -10.73 3.14 -2.70
N HIS A 75 -11.33 2.91 -1.54
CA HIS A 75 -11.67 3.95 -0.60
C HIS A 75 -10.34 4.60 -0.23
N PRO A 76 -10.03 5.77 -0.80
CA PRO A 76 -8.64 6.14 -0.99
C PRO A 76 -8.00 6.65 0.31
N ASN A 77 -8.80 6.86 1.35
CA ASN A 77 -8.40 7.26 2.70
C ASN A 77 -8.33 6.08 3.70
N GLU A 78 -8.24 4.84 3.22
CA GLU A 78 -8.20 3.70 4.15
C GLU A 78 -6.80 3.40 4.65
N ASN A 79 -6.66 3.55 5.95
CA ASN A 79 -5.45 3.30 6.73
C ASN A 79 -5.31 1.84 7.17
N ILE A 80 -6.16 0.94 6.66
CA ILE A 80 -6.25 -0.43 7.18
C ILE A 80 -5.91 -1.45 6.12
N LEU A 81 -4.95 -2.30 6.45
CA LEU A 81 -4.55 -3.46 5.67
C LEU A 81 -4.83 -4.73 6.48
N ILE A 82 -5.42 -5.72 5.83
CA ILE A 82 -5.61 -7.07 6.37
C ILE A 82 -4.64 -8.00 5.64
N ILE A 83 -3.76 -8.64 6.39
CA ILE A 83 -2.74 -9.55 5.87
C ILE A 83 -3.15 -10.97 6.23
N SER A 84 -3.12 -11.86 5.23
CA SER A 84 -3.62 -13.22 5.38
C SER A 84 -2.84 -14.21 4.55
N SER A 85 -2.72 -15.43 5.08
CA SER A 85 -2.16 -16.56 4.35
C SER A 85 -2.78 -17.85 4.86
N ASN A 86 -2.88 -18.86 3.99
CA ASN A 86 -3.48 -20.14 4.34
C ASN A 86 -2.67 -20.83 5.45
N GLY A 87 -3.37 -21.30 6.49
CA GLY A 87 -2.74 -21.90 7.66
C GLY A 87 -2.21 -20.91 8.71
N PHE A 88 -2.47 -19.61 8.53
CA PHE A 88 -2.09 -18.56 9.48
C PHE A 88 -3.32 -17.82 10.06
N ILE A 89 -3.11 -17.16 11.19
CA ILE A 89 -4.02 -16.17 11.75
C ILE A 89 -3.81 -14.87 11.00
N ASN A 90 -4.90 -14.24 10.57
CA ASN A 90 -4.81 -12.96 9.85
C ASN A 90 -4.33 -11.86 10.80
N ASP A 91 -3.59 -10.90 10.25
CA ASP A 91 -3.18 -9.69 10.97
C ASP A 91 -3.87 -8.46 10.36
N THR A 92 -4.07 -7.42 11.16
CA THR A 92 -4.68 -6.16 10.74
C THR A 92 -3.77 -5.00 11.14
N ILE A 93 -3.35 -4.24 10.14
CA ILE A 93 -2.48 -3.07 10.31
C ILE A 93 -3.33 -1.83 10.11
N ASP A 94 -3.39 -0.98 11.12
CA ASP A 94 -3.91 0.38 11.03
C ASP A 94 -2.72 1.35 11.04
N TYR A 95 -2.42 1.97 9.90
CA TYR A 95 -1.32 2.91 9.77
C TYR A 95 -1.85 4.35 9.77
N LYS A 96 -1.45 5.15 10.76
CA LYS A 96 -1.83 6.56 10.78
C LYS A 96 -1.01 7.34 9.77
N GLN A 97 -1.68 8.10 8.92
CA GLN A 97 -1.05 9.05 8.02
C GLN A 97 -1.34 10.48 8.51
N ASP A 98 -0.29 11.20 8.90
CA ASP A 98 -0.33 12.66 8.92
C ASP A 98 -0.17 13.16 7.48
N THR A 99 -0.89 14.21 7.11
CA THR A 99 -1.05 14.66 5.72
C THR A 99 0.32 14.95 5.08
N LEU A 100 0.73 14.14 4.10
CA LEU A 100 2.04 14.26 3.43
C LEU A 100 1.89 15.03 2.12
N HIS A 101 2.43 16.25 2.08
CA HIS A 101 2.49 17.09 0.89
C HIS A 101 3.74 16.76 0.04
N ALA A 102 3.87 15.53 -0.47
CA ALA A 102 4.90 15.26 -1.47
C ALA A 102 4.69 13.94 -2.21
N SER A 103 4.79 13.94 -3.54
CA SER A 103 4.57 12.83 -4.50
C SER A 103 5.41 11.56 -4.29
N TRP A 104 6.22 11.48 -3.22
CA TRP A 104 7.10 10.38 -2.84
C TRP A 104 6.74 9.73 -1.50
N ALA A 105 5.56 10.00 -0.94
CA ALA A 105 5.15 9.44 0.34
C ALA A 105 5.17 7.90 0.33
N LEU A 106 6.03 7.34 1.18
CA LEU A 106 6.23 5.92 1.39
C LEU A 106 6.06 5.61 2.88
N VAL A 107 5.18 4.66 3.18
CA VAL A 107 5.10 4.02 4.49
C VAL A 107 5.86 2.70 4.39
N LYS A 108 6.97 2.60 5.12
CA LYS A 108 7.63 1.30 5.34
C LYS A 108 7.05 0.71 6.61
N LEU A 109 6.34 -0.39 6.46
CA LEU A 109 5.98 -1.22 7.58
C LEU A 109 7.24 -2.00 8.00
N ASP A 110 7.35 -2.29 9.30
CA ASP A 110 8.36 -3.21 9.80
C ASP A 110 8.05 -4.65 9.31
N THR A 111 8.52 -5.64 10.07
CA THR A 111 8.21 -7.05 9.81
C THR A 111 6.85 -7.41 10.38
N ILE A 112 5.98 -7.96 9.54
CA ILE A 112 4.68 -8.49 9.93
C ILE A 112 4.86 -9.98 10.23
N LEU A 113 4.51 -10.40 11.43
CA LEU A 113 4.69 -11.78 11.90
C LEU A 113 3.34 -12.47 11.99
N LEU A 114 3.07 -13.40 11.06
CA LEU A 114 1.85 -14.19 11.12
C LEU A 114 2.08 -15.45 11.95
N LYS A 115 1.21 -15.69 12.92
CA LYS A 115 1.20 -16.91 13.73
C LYS A 115 0.44 -18.01 12.99
N ARG A 116 0.95 -19.24 13.03
CA ARG A 116 0.24 -20.40 12.48
C ARG A 116 -1.06 -20.66 13.25
N ARG A 117 -2.08 -21.09 12.53
CA ARG A 117 -3.34 -21.55 13.13
C ARG A 117 -3.06 -22.91 13.78
N SER A 118 -3.30 -23.03 15.08
CA SER A 118 -3.24 -24.28 15.84
C SER A 118 -4.36 -25.24 15.45
#